data_AF-A0A4R3K462-F1
#
_entry.id   AF-A0A4R3K462-F1
#
_cell.length_a   1.000
_cell.length_b   1.000
_cell.length_c   1.000
_cell.angle_alpha   90.00
_cell.angle_beta   90.00
_cell.angle_gamma   90.00
#
_symmetry.space_group_name_H-M   'P 1'
#
loop_
_entity.id
_entity.type
_entity.pdbx_description
1 polymer ?
#
loop_
_entity_poly.entity_id
_entity_poly.type
_entity_poly.pdbx_seq_one_letter_code
_entity_poly.pdbx_strand_id
1 'polypeptide(L)' 'MNLAKYQNKNIIVHTKDGNDYEGRCVIARDSNGGKEYIPAYVKIGRTEFLENSISRIEEI' A
#
# COMPACT_ATOMS: atom_id res chain seq x y z
N MET A 1 0.03 5.83 9.72
CA MET A 1 0.19 6.77 8.56
C MET A 1 -1.19 6.93 7.94
N ASN A 2 -1.67 8.12 7.58
CA ASN A 2 -2.98 8.18 6.92
C ASN A 2 -2.87 7.71 5.45
N LEU A 3 -3.28 6.47 5.15
CA LEU A 3 -3.24 5.88 3.80
C LEU A 3 -4.30 6.48 2.87
N ALA A 4 -5.40 7.01 3.42
CA ALA A 4 -6.53 7.58 2.68
C ALA A 4 -6.14 8.70 1.70
N LYS A 5 -5.09 9.46 2.03
CA LYS A 5 -4.61 10.55 1.15
C LYS A 5 -4.01 10.07 -0.18
N TYR A 6 -3.61 8.80 -0.26
CA TYR A 6 -3.04 8.20 -1.46
C TYR A 6 -4.07 7.43 -2.28
N GLN A 7 -5.32 7.32 -1.81
CA GLN A 7 -6.36 6.54 -2.47
C GLN A 7 -6.52 6.94 -3.96
N ASN A 8 -6.59 5.93 -4.83
CA ASN A 8 -6.70 6.03 -6.28
C ASN A 8 -5.50 6.66 -7.01
N LYS A 9 -4.38 6.90 -6.32
CA LYS A 9 -3.15 7.45 -6.91
C LYS A 9 -2.15 6.35 -7.26
N ASN A 10 -1.26 6.66 -8.20
CA ASN A 10 -0.07 5.86 -8.46
C ASN A 10 0.98 6.20 -7.41
N ILE A 11 1.57 5.18 -6.80
CA ILE A 11 2.51 5.33 -5.70
C ILE A 11 3.67 4.35 -5.81
N ILE A 12 4.77 4.70 -5.15
CA ILE A 12 5.84 3.78 -4.77
C ILE A 12 5.75 3.55 -3.27
N VAL A 13 5.62 2.28 -2.86
CA VAL A 13 5.69 1.84 -1.47
C VAL A 13 7.12 1.40 -1.16
N HIS A 14 7.76 2.08 -0.23
CA HIS A 14 9.07 1.70 0.30
C HIS A 14 8.86 0.90 1.59
N THR A 15 9.27 -0.36 1.63
CA THR A 15 9.10 -1.21 2.82
C THR A 15 10.24 -1.05 3.82
N LYS A 16 10.04 -1.50 5.06
CA LYS A 16 11.08 -1.53 6.10
C LYS A 16 12.20 -2.51 5.80
N ASP A 17 11.91 -3.53 5.00
CA ASP A 17 12.89 -4.52 4.55
C ASP A 17 13.72 -4.01 3.36
N GLY A 18 13.55 -2.74 2.96
CA GLY A 18 14.37 -2.09 1.93
C GLY A 18 13.97 -2.42 0.48
N ASN A 19 12.71 -2.80 0.26
CA ASN A 19 12.19 -3.10 -1.08
C ASN A 19 11.19 -2.02 -1.54
N ASP A 20 11.18 -1.75 -2.84
CA ASP A 20 10.32 -0.75 -3.46
C ASP A 20 9.28 -1.41 -4.36
N TYR A 21 8.03 -0.96 -4.24
CA TYR A 21 6.90 -1.51 -4.99
C TYR A 21 6.08 -0.40 -5.63
N GLU A 22 6.07 -0.35 -6.97
CA GLU A 22 5.16 0.48 -7.73
C GLU A 22 3.77 -0.16 -7.76
N GLY A 23 2.73 0.63 -7.53
CA GLY A 23 1.36 0.19 -7.66
C GLY A 23 0.35 1.33 -7.55
N ARG A 24 -0.93 0.98 -7.68
CA ARG A 24 -2.03 1.91 -7.42
C ARG A 24 -2.56 1.69 -6.01
N CYS A 25 -2.65 2.76 -5.21
CA CYS A 25 -3.21 2.68 -3.88
C CYS A 25 -4.73 2.50 -3.96
N VAL A 26 -5.21 1.32 -3.60
CA VAL A 26 -6.61 1.06 -3.30
C VAL A 26 -6.65 0.73 -1.81
N ILE A 27 -7.60 1.26 -1.05
CA ILE A 27 -7.73 0.95 0.38
C ILE A 27 -8.89 0.00 0.52
N ALA A 28 -8.61 -1.21 1.01
CA ALA A 28 -9.63 -2.20 1.30
C ALA A 28 -9.76 -2.34 2.81
N ARG A 29 -11.01 -2.53 3.27
CA ARG A 29 -11.31 -2.94 4.64
C ARG A 29 -11.46 -4.45 4.62
N ASP A 30 -10.83 -5.15 5.57
CA ASP A 30 -11.12 -6.58 5.75
C ASP A 30 -12.61 -6.80 6.08
N SER A 31 -13.09 -8.04 5.89
CA SER A 31 -14.48 -8.43 6.14
C SER A 31 -14.92 -8.25 7.61
N ASN A 32 -13.96 -8.01 8.52
CA ASN A 32 -14.17 -7.79 9.95
C ASN A 32 -14.11 -6.31 10.34
N GLY A 33 -14.05 -5.38 9.36
CA GLY A 33 -14.04 -3.94 9.59
C GLY A 33 -12.78 -3.42 10.32
N GLY A 34 -11.70 -4.20 10.39
CA GLY A 34 -10.66 -4.03 11.40
C GLY A 34 -9.33 -3.46 10.93
N LYS A 35 -8.94 -3.60 9.65
CA LYS A 35 -7.60 -3.15 9.21
C LYS A 35 -7.64 -2.48 7.85
N GLU A 36 -7.12 -1.26 7.80
CA GLU A 36 -6.77 -0.57 6.56
C GLU A 36 -5.47 -1.19 6.02
N TYR A 37 -5.52 -1.74 4.81
CA TYR A 37 -4.33 -2.21 4.10
C TYR A 37 -4.34 -1.65 2.68
N ILE A 38 -3.14 -1.56 2.08
CA ILE A 38 -2.98 -1.20 0.66
C ILE A 38 -2.82 -2.51 -0.12
N PRO A 39 -3.82 -2.97 -0.89
CA PRO A 39 -3.56 -3.75 -2.09
C PRO A 39 -2.71 -2.92 -3.05
N ALA A 40 -1.39 -3.05 -2.95
CA ALA A 40 -0.48 -2.54 -3.98
C ALA A 40 -0.37 -3.61 -5.06
N TYR A 41 -0.81 -3.27 -6.27
CA TYR A 41 -0.67 -4.13 -7.43
C TYR A 41 0.74 -3.99 -7.98
N VAL A 42 1.61 -4.98 -7.73
CA VAL A 42 2.91 -5.07 -8.40
C VAL A 42 2.67 -5.61 -9.81
N LYS A 43 3.45 -5.15 -10.81
CA LYS A 43 3.46 -5.64 -12.21
C LYS A 43 3.46 -7.19 -12.37
N ILE A 44 3.71 -7.96 -11.31
CA ILE A 44 3.91 -9.42 -11.32
C ILE A 44 3.14 -10.14 -10.18
N GLY A 45 2.17 -9.49 -9.52
CA GLY A 45 1.35 -10.15 -8.50
C GLY A 45 0.71 -9.21 -7.48
N ARG A 46 -0.35 -9.70 -6.81
CA ARG A 46 -1.05 -8.98 -5.74
C ARG A 46 -0.36 -9.29 -4.41
N THR A 47 0.28 -8.28 -3.82
CA THR A 47 0.86 -8.35 -2.46
C THR A 47 0.16 -7.32 -1.58
N GLU A 48 -0.30 -7.74 -0.41
CA GLU A 48 -1.01 -6.88 0.52
C GLU A 48 -0.02 -6.34 1.56
N PHE A 49 0.17 -5.01 1.60
CA PHE A 49 1.06 -4.38 2.57
C PHE A 49 0.24 -3.85 3.75
N LEU A 50 0.58 -4.34 4.94
CA LEU A 50 0.10 -3.78 6.20
C LEU A 50 0.85 -2.47 6.46
N GLU A 51 0.19 -1.48 7.07
CA GLU A 51 0.82 -0.20 7.42
C GLU A 51 2.16 -0.38 8.15
N ASN A 52 2.26 -1.41 8.99
CA ASN A 52 3.45 -1.69 9.80
C ASN A 52 4.68 -2.11 8.99
N SER A 53 4.54 -2.61 7.76
CA SER A 53 5.68 -2.99 6.89
C SER A 53 6.17 -1.86 5.98
N ILE A 54 5.49 -0.70 6.01
CA ILE A 54 5.79 0.44 5.16
C ILE A 54 6.69 1.44 5.89
N SER A 55 7.76 1.87 5.23
CA SER A 55 8.65 2.96 5.69
C SER A 55 8.10 4.32 5.24
N ARG A 56 7.80 4.46 3.94
CA ARG A 56 7.19 5.67 3.35
C ARG A 56 6.48 5.35 2.03
N ILE A 57 5.69 6.32 1.55
CA ILE A 57 4.96 6.26 0.29
C ILE A 57 5.26 7.53 -0.51
N GLU A 58 5.64 7.37 -1.78
CA GLU A 58 5.88 8.44 -2.75
C GLU A 58 4.78 8.42 -3.81
N GLU A 59 4.27 9.58 -4.23
CA GLU A 59 3.32 9.70 -5.34
C GLU A 59 4.07 9.83 -6.66
N ILE A 60 3.55 9.21 -7.72
CA ILE A 60 4.06 9.29 -9.09
C ILE A 60 3.09 10.08 -9.96
#